data_AF-A0A7H4MYM1-F1
#
_entry.id   AF-A0A7H4MYM1-F1
#
_cell.length_a   1.000
_cell.length_b   1.000
_cell.length_c   1.000
_cell.angle_alpha   90.00
_cell.angle_beta   90.00
_cell.angle_gamma   90.00
#
_symmetry.space_group_name_H-M   'P 1'
#
loop_
_entity.id
_entity.type
_entity.pdbx_description
1 polymer ?
#
loop_
_entity_poly.entity_id
_entity_poly.type
_entity_poly.pdbx_seq_one_letter_code
_entity_poly.pdbx_strand_id
1 'polypeptide(L)' 'MTHSRGEPKLSGFRIPRDVWIRAVAKLSEFMRGKKNYSRLTANGYLVIRMGNRWRILSKDNGNSWSIYTAERYSKEWKK' A
#
# COMPACT_ATOMS: atom_id res chain seq x y z
N MET A 1 26.82 12.06 -2.89
CA MET A 1 25.64 11.56 -3.62
C MET A 1 25.15 10.30 -2.90
N THR A 2 24.39 10.48 -1.83
CA THR A 2 23.84 9.39 -1.03
C THR A 2 22.72 8.72 -1.82
N HIS A 3 22.88 7.44 -2.16
CA HIS A 3 21.78 6.62 -2.64
C HIS A 3 20.74 6.54 -1.52
N SER A 4 19.73 7.42 -1.57
CA SER A 4 18.51 7.31 -0.76
C SER A 4 17.87 5.98 -1.11
N ARG A 5 18.13 4.97 -0.27
CA ARG A 5 17.55 3.63 -0.36
C ARG A 5 16.03 3.84 -0.30
N GLY A 6 15.37 3.74 -1.46
CA GLY A 6 14.06 4.31 -1.73
C GLY A 6 13.02 4.05 -0.63
N GLU A 7 12.68 5.08 0.11
CA GLU A 7 11.52 5.04 1.00
C GLU A 7 10.26 4.91 0.14
N PRO A 8 9.40 3.91 0.39
CA PRO A 8 8.16 3.75 -0.33
C PRO A 8 7.29 4.98 -0.10
N LYS A 9 6.99 5.71 -1.17
CA LYS A 9 6.17 6.92 -1.09
C LYS A 9 4.75 6.51 -0.77
N LEU A 10 4.26 6.90 0.41
CA LEU A 10 2.88 6.65 0.84
C LEU A 10 2.01 7.87 0.56
N SER A 11 0.89 7.69 -0.12
CA SER A 11 -0.06 8.76 -0.45
C SER A 11 -1.50 8.34 -0.12
N GLY A 12 -2.34 9.31 0.23
CA GLY A 12 -3.75 9.06 0.54
C GLY A 12 -4.51 10.34 0.89
N PHE A 13 -5.81 10.37 0.59
CA PHE A 13 -6.67 11.53 0.85
C PHE A 13 -7.54 11.30 2.09
N ARG A 14 -7.48 12.23 3.06
CA ARG A 14 -8.26 12.20 4.32
C ARG A 14 -8.16 10.86 5.07
N ILE A 15 -6.92 10.41 5.30
CA ILE A 15 -6.64 9.18 6.04
C ILE A 15 -6.55 9.51 7.55
N PRO A 16 -7.29 8.81 8.43
CA PRO A 16 -7.11 8.96 9.88
C PRO A 16 -5.68 8.65 10.31
N ARG A 17 -5.17 9.37 11.32
CA ARG A 17 -3.78 9.26 11.77
C ARG A 17 -3.40 7.82 12.18
N ASP A 18 -4.28 7.11 12.87
CA ASP A 18 -4.04 5.71 13.27
C ASP A 18 -3.90 4.76 12.08
N VAL A 19 -4.66 5.01 11.02
CA VAL A 19 -4.58 4.23 9.78
C VAL A 19 -3.26 4.52 9.08
N TRP A 20 -2.82 5.77 9.07
CA TRP A 20 -1.52 6.16 8.53
C TRP A 20 -0.37 5.46 9.26
N ILE A 21 -0.37 5.49 10.60
CA ILE A 21 0.66 4.82 11.42
C ILE A 21 0.69 3.31 11.13
N ARG A 22 -0.48 2.66 11.08
CA ARG A 22 -0.58 1.23 10.72
C ARG A 22 -0.07 0.94 9.31
N ALA A 23 -0.32 1.84 8.36
CA ALA A 23 0.16 1.71 6.99
C ALA A 23 1.67 1.77 6.92
N VAL A 24 2.29 2.77 7.56
CA VAL A 24 3.75 2.90 7.65
C VAL A 24 4.38 1.67 8.31
N ALA A 25 3.79 1.16 9.40
CA ALA A 25 4.28 -0.06 10.04
C ALA A 25 4.25 -1.27 9.10
N LYS A 26 3.16 -1.44 8.33
CA LYS A 26 3.03 -2.51 7.34
C LYS A 26 4.00 -2.36 6.17
N LEU A 27 4.26 -1.13 5.71
CA LEU A 27 5.28 -0.88 4.69
C LEU A 27 6.68 -1.17 5.19
N SER A 28 6.97 -0.84 6.45
CA SER A 28 8.25 -1.17 7.07
C SER A 28 8.47 -2.68 7.14
N GLU A 29 7.42 -3.45 7.45
CA GLU A 29 7.48 -4.91 7.36
C GLU A 29 7.74 -5.41 5.92
N PHE A 30 7.09 -4.82 4.91
CA PHE A 30 7.32 -5.14 3.50
C PHE A 30 8.76 -4.88 3.08
N MET A 31 9.31 -3.70 3.42
CA MET A 31 10.69 -3.33 3.11
C MET A 31 11.72 -4.26 3.76
N ARG A 32 11.37 -4.85 4.91
CA ARG A 32 12.19 -5.86 5.60
C ARG A 32 12.08 -7.25 4.96
N GLY A 33 11.39 -7.38 3.82
CA GLY A 33 11.22 -8.63 3.09
C GLY A 33 10.07 -9.50 3.60
N LYS A 34 9.21 -8.99 4.48
CA LYS A 34 8.06 -9.76 4.97
C LYS A 34 7.02 -9.90 3.85
N LYS A 35 6.53 -11.12 3.64
CA LYS A 35 5.44 -11.43 2.70
C LYS A 35 4.07 -11.07 3.29
N ASN A 36 3.86 -9.80 3.63
CA ASN A 36 2.61 -9.25 4.18
C ASN A 36 1.67 -8.65 3.11
N TYR A 37 1.99 -8.88 1.84
CA TYR A 37 1.27 -8.38 0.68
C TYR A 37 0.75 -9.55 -0.17
N SER A 38 -0.24 -9.26 -1.01
CA SER A 38 -0.73 -10.17 -2.05
C SER A 38 -0.47 -9.52 -3.41
N ARG A 39 -0.15 -10.33 -4.43
CA ARG A 39 -0.06 -9.86 -5.82
C ARG A 39 -1.37 -10.17 -6.53
N LEU A 40 -1.96 -9.17 -7.16
CA LEU A 40 -3.18 -9.32 -7.95
C LEU A 40 -2.84 -9.97 -9.30
N THR A 41 -3.56 -11.02 -9.67
CA THR A 41 -3.31 -11.79 -10.90
C THR A 41 -3.70 -11.02 -12.16
N ALA A 42 -4.67 -10.12 -12.08
CA ALA A 42 -5.19 -9.39 -13.24
C ALA A 42 -4.22 -8.34 -13.80
N ASN A 43 -3.43 -7.68 -12.94
CA ASN A 43 -2.58 -6.55 -13.33
C ASN A 43 -1.19 -6.56 -12.67
N GLY A 44 -0.88 -7.56 -11.85
CA GLY A 44 0.40 -7.67 -11.15
C GLY A 44 0.58 -6.70 -9.97
N TYR A 45 -0.43 -5.90 -9.62
CA TYR A 45 -0.32 -4.93 -8.54
C TYR A 45 -0.14 -5.60 -7.18
N LEU A 46 0.55 -4.92 -6.26
CA LEU A 46 0.74 -5.39 -4.89
C LEU A 46 -0.29 -4.75 -3.98
N VAL A 47 -0.94 -5.55 -3.14
CA VAL A 47 -1.91 -5.07 -2.15
C VAL A 47 -1.56 -5.56 -0.75
N ILE A 48 -1.52 -4.64 0.21
CA ILE A 48 -1.43 -4.96 1.63
C ILE A 48 -2.80 -4.68 2.26
N ARG A 49 -3.34 -5.68 2.96
CA ARG A 49 -4.66 -5.58 3.62
C ARG A 49 -4.47 -5.13 5.07
N MET A 50 -5.09 -4.02 5.45
CA MET A 50 -5.09 -3.48 6.81
C MET A 50 -6.47 -3.64 7.44
N GLY A 51 -6.84 -4.88 7.80
CA GLY A 51 -8.17 -5.21 8.33
C GLY A 51 -9.28 -5.14 7.28
N ASN A 52 -10.52 -4.86 7.69
CA ASN A 52 -11.68 -4.93 6.78
C ASN A 52 -11.83 -3.70 5.88
N ARG A 53 -11.43 -2.50 6.32
CA ARG A 53 -11.73 -1.24 5.63
C ARG A 53 -10.60 -0.64 4.82
N TRP A 54 -9.33 -0.98 5.07
CA TRP A 54 -8.21 -0.26 4.44
C TRP A 54 -7.31 -1.18 3.63
N ARG A 55 -6.87 -0.67 2.49
CA ARG A 55 -5.97 -1.35 1.53
C ARG A 55 -4.85 -0.39 1.16
N ILE A 56 -3.63 -0.89 1.13
CA ILE A 56 -2.50 -0.17 0.52
C ILE A 56 -2.21 -0.85 -0.81
N LEU A 57 -2.22 -0.10 -1.89
CA LEU A 57 -1.99 -0.61 -3.25
C LEU A 57 -0.70 0.00 -3.81
N SER A 58 0.12 -0.82 -4.43
CA SER A 58 1.22 -0.39 -5.28
C SER A 58 1.02 -0.90 -6.69
N LYS A 59 1.12 0.00 -7.67
CA LYS A 59 1.00 -0.33 -9.10
C LYS A 59 2.37 -0.56 -9.75
N ASP A 60 3.42 -0.14 -9.07
CA ASP A 60 4.80 0.00 -9.50
C ASP A 60 5.72 -0.94 -8.70
N ASN A 61 5.22 -2.16 -8.46
CA ASN A 61 5.94 -3.27 -7.83
C ASN A 61 6.56 -2.96 -6.45
N GLY A 62 5.94 -2.06 -5.69
CA GLY A 62 6.34 -1.73 -4.32
C GLY A 62 7.13 -0.43 -4.16
N ASN A 63 7.36 0.33 -5.23
CA ASN A 63 8.06 1.61 -5.18
C ASN A 63 7.21 2.74 -4.57
N SER A 64 5.94 2.83 -4.98
CA SER A 64 4.97 3.80 -4.48
C SER A 64 3.71 3.10 -4.00
N TRP A 65 3.09 3.66 -2.96
CA TRP A 65 1.97 3.08 -2.26
C TRP A 65 0.87 4.10 -2.03
N SER A 66 -0.36 3.68 -2.31
CA SER A 66 -1.55 4.51 -2.16
C SER A 66 -2.55 3.83 -1.22
N ILE A 67 -3.03 4.57 -0.22
CA ILE A 67 -4.03 4.08 0.73
C ILE A 67 -5.43 4.33 0.17
N TYR A 68 -6.22 3.27 0.12
CA TYR A 68 -7.63 3.30 -0.26
C TYR A 68 -8.49 2.67 0.83
N THR A 69 -9.73 3.15 0.96
CA THR A 69 -10.78 2.38 1.64
C THR A 69 -11.20 1.20 0.77
N ALA A 70 -11.76 0.14 1.36
CA ALA A 70 -12.25 -1.03 0.64
C ALA A 70 -13.32 -0.64 -0.40
N GLU A 71 -14.17 0.33 -0.06
CA GLU A 71 -15.21 0.85 -0.96
C GLU A 71 -14.61 1.61 -2.14
N ARG A 72 -13.59 2.45 -1.91
CA ARG A 72 -12.93 3.19 -2.99
C ARG A 72 -12.05 2.27 -3.84
N TYR A 73 -11.41 1.29 -3.23
CA TYR A 73 -10.68 0.23 -3.91
C TYR A 73 -11.58 -0.54 -4.88
N SER A 74 -12.79 -0.93 -4.48
CA SER A 74 -13.73 -1.64 -5.36
C SER A 74 -14.18 -0.81 -6.56
N LYS A 75 -14.26 0.53 -6.42
CA LYS A 75 -14.59 1.44 -7.53
C LYS A 75 -13.41 1.60 -8.50
N GLU A 76 -12.19 1.71 -7.98
CA GLU A 76 -10.97 1.82 -8.79
C GLU A 76 -10.56 0.48 -9.45
N TRP A 77 -10.93 -0.65 -8.85
CA TRP A 77 -10.72 -2.00 -9.40
C TRP A 77 -11.67 -2.34 -10.56
N LYS A 78 -12.89 -1.78 -10.55
CA LYS A 78 -13.92 -2.05 -11.57
C LYS A 78 -13.79 -1.22 -12.85
N LYS A 79 -12.79 -0.35 -12.95
CA LYS A 79 -12.56 0.54 -14.09
C LYS A 79 -11.28 0.15 -14.80
#